data_AF-A0A093XVN6-F1
#
_entry.id   AF-A0A093XVN6-F1
#
_cell.length_a   1.000
_cell.length_b   1.000
_cell.length_c   1.000
_cell.angle_alpha   90.00
_cell.angle_beta   90.00
_cell.angle_gamma   90.00
#
_symmetry.space_group_name_H-M   'P 1'
#
loop_
_entity.id
_entity.type
_entity.pdbx_description
1 polymer ?
#
loop_
_entity_poly.entity_id
_entity_poly.type
_entity_poly.pdbx_seq_one_letter_code
_entity_poly.pdbx_strand_id
1 'polypeptide(L)'
;MCPGQISPLHATSTNKLPTMPPRIHRPTRALSSLLRTTNTPTSTLPRQYATATITANTSSSAPPPSLKLKSRLPTTQPISLKPAEFRKTQLLRQYASLLRSTPLLILFQHNNLNSTEWTSIRRELAAALAKVDAELALAGEPVTSGSAVKLQIVQTGIFAAALRVVEYFDPSAVGSEEASHTLSKAAHEAVVGTRTSHGFAPLLAGPVAVLSFPTVSPAHLKAALTVLAPLAPEYPAPTRRANPGWHDIPVQTGLQKLQLLGARVEGKVFDMDGARWVGMIPGGLEGLRAQVVHLLQSAGAGVTNALESAGKSLFFTVENRRMMMEEEEKGPEAKEEAKEEPKA
;
A
#
# COMPACT_ATOMS: atom_id res chain seq x y z
N MET A 1 -24.98 -78.85 -9.02
CA MET A 1 -26.37 -78.90 -9.54
C MET A 1 -27.22 -77.94 -8.72
N CYS A 2 -27.79 -76.93 -9.39
CA CYS A 2 -28.76 -75.92 -8.96
C CYS A 2 -28.35 -74.94 -7.82
N PRO A 3 -28.92 -73.71 -7.76
CA PRO A 3 -29.72 -72.96 -8.75
C PRO A 3 -29.28 -71.47 -8.91
N GLY A 4 -29.93 -70.73 -9.82
CA GLY A 4 -30.01 -69.27 -9.71
C GLY A 4 -30.09 -68.48 -11.02
N GLN A 5 -31.19 -68.59 -11.74
CA GLN A 5 -31.61 -67.65 -12.79
C GLN A 5 -31.92 -66.26 -12.19
N ILE A 6 -31.77 -65.19 -12.99
CA ILE A 6 -32.85 -64.28 -13.46
C ILE A 6 -32.22 -62.98 -14.01
N SER A 7 -32.54 -62.70 -15.28
CA SER A 7 -32.24 -61.47 -16.02
C SER A 7 -33.39 -60.44 -15.85
N PRO A 8 -33.49 -59.34 -16.63
CA PRO A 8 -33.40 -57.96 -16.16
C PRO A 8 -34.75 -57.20 -16.25
N LEU A 9 -34.66 -55.87 -16.12
CA LEU A 9 -35.64 -54.80 -16.42
C LEU A 9 -36.36 -54.20 -15.20
N HIS A 10 -36.19 -52.91 -14.98
CA HIS A 10 -37.30 -51.95 -14.89
C HIS A 10 -36.78 -50.50 -14.86
N ALA A 11 -37.27 -49.69 -15.80
CA ALA A 11 -37.21 -48.24 -15.76
C ALA A 11 -38.42 -47.69 -14.98
N THR A 12 -38.22 -46.63 -14.19
CA THR A 12 -39.17 -45.52 -13.91
C THR A 12 -38.37 -44.42 -13.18
N SER A 13 -38.19 -43.25 -13.80
CA SER A 13 -38.99 -42.04 -13.55
C SER A 13 -39.06 -41.63 -12.08
N THR A 14 -38.31 -40.58 -11.69
CA THR A 14 -38.88 -39.38 -11.07
C THR A 14 -37.81 -38.29 -10.98
N ASN A 15 -38.08 -37.16 -11.66
CA ASN A 15 -37.38 -35.90 -11.52
C ASN A 15 -37.49 -35.40 -10.08
N LYS A 16 -36.36 -35.11 -9.42
CA LYS A 16 -36.33 -34.33 -8.18
C LYS A 16 -35.32 -33.19 -8.34
N LEU A 17 -35.81 -32.08 -8.87
CA LEU A 17 -35.13 -30.79 -8.90
C LEU A 17 -34.78 -30.36 -7.45
N PRO A 18 -33.57 -29.86 -7.18
CA PRO A 18 -33.24 -29.28 -5.89
C PRO A 18 -33.97 -27.95 -5.72
N THR A 19 -34.81 -27.90 -4.69
CA THR A 19 -35.55 -26.76 -4.17
C THR A 19 -34.62 -25.59 -3.85
N MET A 20 -34.81 -24.45 -4.53
CA MET A 20 -34.18 -23.18 -4.16
C MET A 20 -34.78 -22.60 -2.87
N PRO A 21 -33.98 -21.93 -2.03
CA PRO A 21 -34.48 -21.25 -0.83
C PRO A 21 -35.33 -20.01 -1.19
N PRO A 22 -36.34 -19.65 -0.38
CA PRO A 22 -37.29 -18.59 -0.71
C PRO A 22 -36.62 -17.20 -0.70
N ARG A 23 -36.77 -16.47 -1.82
CA ARG A 23 -36.43 -15.04 -1.94
C ARG A 23 -37.37 -14.22 -1.07
N ILE A 24 -36.82 -13.60 -0.02
CA ILE A 24 -37.51 -12.59 0.77
C ILE A 24 -37.63 -11.32 -0.08
N HIS A 25 -38.85 -11.04 -0.56
CA HIS A 25 -39.21 -9.77 -1.18
C HIS A 25 -39.25 -8.66 -0.12
N ARG A 26 -38.42 -7.64 -0.27
CA ARG A 26 -38.54 -6.38 0.49
C ARG A 26 -39.67 -5.55 -0.12
N PRO A 27 -40.68 -5.10 0.65
CA PRO A 27 -41.67 -4.17 0.13
C PRO A 27 -41.08 -2.77 -0.01
N THR A 28 -41.23 -2.21 -1.20
CA THR A 28 -41.00 -0.81 -1.57
C THR A 28 -41.97 0.09 -0.81
N ARG A 29 -41.45 0.94 0.08
CA ARG A 29 -42.19 2.09 0.59
C ARG A 29 -41.99 3.27 -0.35
N ALA A 30 -43.01 3.53 -1.16
CA ALA A 30 -43.26 4.85 -1.71
C ALA A 30 -43.63 5.78 -0.55
N LEU A 31 -42.94 6.92 -0.44
CA LEU A 31 -43.47 8.09 0.24
C LEU A 31 -43.37 9.28 -0.72
N SER A 32 -44.56 9.82 -0.94
CA SER A 32 -44.95 10.92 -1.80
C SER A 32 -44.26 12.22 -1.41
N SER A 33 -43.77 12.91 -2.44
CA SER A 33 -44.03 14.32 -2.76
C SER A 33 -44.78 15.11 -1.69
N LEU A 34 -44.13 16.12 -1.10
CA LEU A 34 -44.77 17.37 -0.67
C LEU A 34 -43.74 18.52 -0.74
N LEU A 35 -44.06 19.50 -1.60
CA LEU A 35 -43.78 20.93 -1.48
C LEU A 35 -42.37 21.44 -1.84
N ARG A 36 -42.24 21.70 -3.15
CA ARG A 36 -41.52 22.84 -3.72
C ARG A 36 -42.05 24.14 -3.13
N THR A 37 -41.21 24.92 -2.47
CA THR A 37 -41.35 26.38 -2.43
C THR A 37 -39.97 27.04 -2.53
N THR A 38 -39.86 27.93 -3.50
CA THR A 38 -38.76 28.84 -3.76
C THR A 38 -38.90 30.05 -2.84
N ASN A 39 -37.92 30.34 -1.98
CA ASN A 39 -37.91 31.59 -1.22
C ASN A 39 -36.84 32.54 -1.78
N THR A 40 -37.31 33.48 -2.59
CA THR A 40 -36.69 34.78 -2.81
C THR A 40 -36.98 35.69 -1.61
N PRO A 41 -36.01 36.49 -1.13
CA PRO A 41 -36.21 37.37 0.01
C PRO A 41 -36.61 38.78 -0.42
N THR A 42 -37.88 39.16 -0.24
CA THR A 42 -38.30 40.57 -0.23
C THR A 42 -39.71 40.68 0.33
N SER A 43 -39.86 41.25 1.53
CA SER A 43 -40.79 42.34 1.81
C SER A 43 -40.76 42.69 3.29
N THR A 44 -40.40 43.94 3.53
CA THR A 44 -40.50 44.71 4.76
C THR A 44 -41.96 44.94 5.15
N LEU A 45 -42.32 44.76 6.43
CA LEU A 45 -43.23 45.69 7.13
C LEU A 45 -43.02 45.62 8.67
N PRO A 46 -43.29 46.73 9.38
CA PRO A 46 -42.83 46.97 10.74
C PRO A 46 -43.88 46.55 11.78
N ARG A 47 -43.44 46.15 12.98
CA ARG A 47 -44.30 46.20 14.16
C ARG A 47 -43.54 46.73 15.35
N GLN A 48 -44.08 47.82 15.87
CA GLN A 48 -43.54 48.67 16.90
C GLN A 48 -44.06 48.26 18.30
N TYR A 49 -43.13 48.35 19.25
CA TYR A 49 -43.19 48.57 20.70
C TYR A 49 -44.13 47.74 21.61
N ALA A 50 -43.49 47.05 22.55
CA ALA A 50 -43.90 47.05 23.96
C ALA A 50 -42.67 47.42 24.80
N THR A 51 -42.72 48.60 25.43
CA THR A 51 -41.70 49.13 26.33
C THR A 51 -42.00 48.63 27.73
N ALA A 52 -41.06 47.91 28.35
CA ALA A 52 -41.03 47.74 29.80
C ALA A 52 -39.73 48.36 30.31
N THR A 53 -39.86 49.54 30.89
CA THR A 53 -38.81 50.25 31.61
C THR A 53 -38.45 49.47 32.88
N ILE A 54 -37.22 49.00 33.00
CA ILE A 54 -36.58 48.73 34.28
C ILE A 54 -35.44 49.74 34.40
N THR A 55 -35.60 50.64 35.36
CA THR A 55 -34.60 51.64 35.75
C THR A 55 -33.35 50.95 36.26
N ALA A 56 -32.21 51.46 35.82
CA ALA A 56 -30.88 51.00 36.16
C ALA A 56 -30.53 51.28 37.63
N ASN A 57 -29.88 50.31 38.28
CA ASN A 57 -28.90 50.60 39.31
C ASN A 57 -27.52 50.15 38.79
N THR A 58 -26.63 51.13 38.67
CA THR A 58 -25.22 51.00 38.30
C THR A 58 -24.39 50.54 39.49
N SER A 59 -23.69 49.41 39.36
CA SER A 59 -22.29 49.28 39.79
C SER A 59 -21.66 47.97 39.27
N SER A 60 -20.54 48.15 38.56
CA SER A 60 -19.41 47.22 38.35
C SER A 60 -19.65 45.77 37.89
N SER A 61 -19.26 45.55 36.63
CA SER A 61 -18.52 44.40 36.09
C SER A 61 -19.08 42.98 36.29
N ALA A 62 -19.79 42.49 35.27
CA ALA A 62 -19.36 41.39 34.41
C ALA A 62 -20.50 41.08 33.43
N PRO A 63 -20.26 41.01 32.11
CA PRO A 63 -21.26 40.42 31.22
C PRO A 63 -21.47 38.97 31.66
N PRO A 64 -22.71 38.45 31.71
CA PRO A 64 -22.95 37.04 31.97
C PRO A 64 -22.15 36.23 30.94
N PRO A 65 -21.43 35.16 31.33
CA PRO A 65 -20.67 34.36 30.37
C PRO A 65 -21.66 33.93 29.31
N SER A 66 -21.42 34.35 28.07
CA SER A 66 -22.12 33.84 26.92
C SER A 66 -21.90 32.33 26.96
N LEU A 67 -22.91 31.61 27.43
CA LEU A 67 -22.97 30.16 27.36
C LEU A 67 -23.00 29.86 25.86
N LYS A 68 -21.81 29.82 25.25
CA LYS A 68 -21.60 29.27 23.92
C LYS A 68 -22.21 27.89 24.03
N LEU A 69 -23.40 27.74 23.45
CA LEU A 69 -24.12 26.48 23.36
C LEU A 69 -23.14 25.54 22.68
N LYS A 70 -22.38 24.76 23.48
CA LYS A 70 -21.47 23.75 22.98
C LYS A 70 -22.35 22.86 22.15
N SER A 71 -22.21 22.99 20.83
CA SER A 71 -23.06 22.37 19.84
C SER A 71 -23.25 20.91 20.22
N ARG A 72 -24.51 20.47 20.36
CA ARG A 72 -24.91 19.07 20.64
C ARG A 72 -24.60 18.16 19.46
N LEU A 73 -23.39 18.24 18.92
CA LEU A 73 -22.93 17.35 17.87
C LEU A 73 -22.50 16.05 18.54
N PRO A 74 -22.87 14.90 17.96
CA PRO A 74 -22.41 13.63 18.50
C PRO A 74 -20.89 13.58 18.37
N THR A 75 -20.23 13.00 19.38
CA THR A 75 -18.76 12.88 19.42
C THR A 75 -18.18 12.17 18.19
N THR A 76 -18.99 11.36 17.50
CA THR A 76 -18.61 10.62 16.29
C THR A 76 -18.68 11.46 15.01
N GLN A 77 -19.37 12.61 15.04
CA GLN A 77 -19.53 13.50 13.89
C GLN A 77 -19.16 14.93 14.28
N PRO A 78 -17.86 15.26 14.34
CA PRO A 78 -17.41 16.63 14.56
C PRO A 78 -17.82 17.53 13.39
N ILE A 79 -17.78 18.85 13.62
CA ILE A 79 -18.06 19.88 12.60
C ILE A 79 -17.08 19.71 11.44
N SER A 80 -17.59 19.28 10.28
CA SER A 80 -16.83 19.18 9.04
C SER A 80 -17.22 20.30 8.08
N LEU A 81 -16.29 20.70 7.19
CA LEU A 81 -16.57 21.72 6.17
C LEU A 81 -17.69 21.28 5.21
N LYS A 82 -17.66 20.00 4.83
CA LYS A 82 -18.68 19.36 3.97
C LYS A 82 -19.37 18.25 4.77
N PRO A 83 -20.69 18.04 4.60
CA PRO A 83 -21.41 17.06 5.41
C PRO A 83 -20.97 15.63 5.10
N ALA A 84 -21.07 14.77 6.11
CA ALA A 84 -20.60 13.38 6.07
C ALA A 84 -21.48 12.46 5.19
N GLU A 85 -22.69 12.88 4.84
CA GLU A 85 -23.64 12.08 4.06
C GLU A 85 -23.19 11.88 2.60
N PHE A 86 -22.37 12.79 2.08
CA PHE A 86 -21.94 12.71 0.68
C PHE A 86 -20.89 11.62 0.46
N ARG A 87 -21.08 10.81 -0.59
CA ARG A 87 -20.08 9.81 -1.02
C ARG A 87 -18.68 10.40 -1.19
N LYS A 88 -18.56 11.62 -1.73
CA LYS A 88 -17.26 12.28 -1.94
C LYS A 88 -16.51 12.54 -0.63
N THR A 89 -17.21 12.91 0.44
CA THR A 89 -16.58 13.18 1.75
C THR A 89 -16.15 11.89 2.42
N GLN A 90 -16.94 10.82 2.28
CA GLN A 90 -16.56 9.49 2.76
C GLN A 90 -15.38 8.89 1.99
N LEU A 91 -15.34 9.03 0.66
CA LEU A 91 -14.20 8.57 -0.14
C LEU A 91 -12.90 9.31 0.24
N LEU A 92 -12.97 10.61 0.50
CA LEU A 92 -11.80 11.37 0.96
C LEU A 92 -11.28 10.85 2.30
N ARG A 93 -12.17 10.59 3.27
CA ARG A 93 -11.80 9.99 4.57
C ARG A 93 -11.16 8.61 4.39
N GLN A 94 -11.77 7.77 3.56
CA GLN A 94 -11.27 6.43 3.27
C GLN A 94 -9.88 6.48 2.63
N TYR A 95 -9.68 7.33 1.60
CA TYR A 95 -8.39 7.45 0.95
C TYR A 95 -7.34 8.08 1.87
N ALA A 96 -7.68 9.08 2.68
CA ALA A 96 -6.73 9.63 3.65
C ALA A 96 -6.32 8.61 4.71
N SER A 97 -7.27 7.80 5.21
CA SER A 97 -6.96 6.69 6.12
C SER A 97 -6.06 5.66 5.45
N LEU A 98 -6.37 5.29 4.21
CA LEU A 98 -5.58 4.34 3.44
C LEU A 98 -4.14 4.84 3.31
N LEU A 99 -3.95 6.04 2.79
CA LEU A 99 -2.65 6.66 2.55
C LEU A 99 -1.78 6.78 3.81
N ARG A 100 -2.40 6.89 5.01
CA ARG A 100 -1.68 6.90 6.30
C ARG A 100 -1.33 5.51 6.79
N SER A 101 -2.23 4.55 6.59
CA SER A 101 -2.05 3.17 7.06
C SER A 101 -1.15 2.32 6.15
N THR A 102 -1.04 2.66 4.86
CA THR A 102 -0.32 1.86 3.87
C THR A 102 0.98 2.56 3.48
N PRO A 103 2.14 2.06 3.95
CA PRO A 103 3.42 2.65 3.62
C PRO A 103 3.83 2.40 2.16
N LEU A 104 3.32 1.34 1.51
CA LEU A 104 3.63 1.01 0.13
C LEU A 104 2.37 0.93 -0.75
N LEU A 105 2.38 1.71 -1.83
CA LEU A 105 1.30 1.80 -2.81
C LEU A 105 1.87 1.74 -4.22
N ILE A 106 1.25 0.97 -5.09
CA ILE A 106 1.61 0.91 -6.51
C ILE A 106 0.42 1.42 -7.32
N LEU A 107 0.68 2.32 -8.26
CA LEU A 107 -0.32 2.83 -9.19
C LEU A 107 -0.29 2.05 -10.49
N PHE A 108 -1.48 1.64 -10.92
CA PHE A 108 -1.73 1.07 -12.23
C PHE A 108 -2.73 1.96 -12.97
N GLN A 109 -2.43 2.29 -14.21
CA GLN A 109 -3.47 2.76 -15.12
C GLN A 109 -4.26 1.55 -15.61
N HIS A 110 -5.58 1.66 -15.61
CA HIS A 110 -6.44 0.60 -16.10
C HIS A 110 -7.27 1.10 -17.29
N ASN A 111 -7.23 0.37 -18.41
CA ASN A 111 -7.99 0.72 -19.60
C ASN A 111 -9.18 -0.24 -19.80
N ASN A 112 -10.37 0.20 -19.43
CA ASN A 112 -11.64 -0.52 -19.70
C ASN A 112 -11.61 -2.04 -19.38
N LEU A 113 -11.18 -2.40 -18.16
CA LEU A 113 -11.23 -3.77 -17.69
C LEU A 113 -12.65 -4.21 -17.32
N ASN A 114 -13.00 -5.43 -17.72
CA ASN A 114 -14.28 -6.06 -17.39
C ASN A 114 -14.28 -6.65 -15.96
N SER A 115 -15.47 -6.90 -15.42
CA SER A 115 -15.63 -7.50 -14.07
C SER A 115 -14.99 -8.90 -13.97
N THR A 116 -15.10 -9.70 -15.04
CA THR A 116 -14.49 -11.02 -15.13
C THR A 116 -12.96 -10.94 -15.12
N GLU A 117 -12.39 -10.00 -15.88
CA GLU A 117 -10.94 -9.73 -15.93
C GLU A 117 -10.42 -9.25 -14.56
N TRP A 118 -11.14 -8.35 -13.88
CA TRP A 118 -10.77 -7.93 -12.52
C TRP A 118 -10.77 -9.07 -11.52
N THR A 119 -11.77 -9.93 -11.59
CA THR A 119 -11.92 -11.06 -10.67
C THR A 119 -10.82 -12.11 -10.92
N SER A 120 -10.50 -12.38 -12.19
CA SER A 120 -9.42 -13.31 -12.55
C SER A 120 -8.04 -12.76 -12.14
N ILE A 121 -7.75 -11.48 -12.40
CA ILE A 121 -6.49 -10.85 -11.98
C ILE A 121 -6.34 -10.89 -10.45
N ARG A 122 -7.40 -10.56 -9.70
CA ARG A 122 -7.37 -10.60 -8.22
C ARG A 122 -7.18 -12.02 -7.69
N ARG A 123 -7.75 -13.03 -8.36
CA ARG A 123 -7.55 -14.44 -8.01
C ARG A 123 -6.08 -14.85 -8.17
N GLU A 124 -5.47 -14.53 -9.30
CA GLU A 124 -4.04 -14.86 -9.54
C GLU A 124 -3.11 -14.10 -8.60
N LEU A 125 -3.41 -12.82 -8.33
CA LEU A 125 -2.67 -12.02 -7.35
C LEU A 125 -2.75 -12.65 -5.95
N ALA A 126 -3.95 -13.01 -5.49
CA ALA A 126 -4.13 -13.65 -4.19
C ALA A 126 -3.40 -15.00 -4.11
N ALA A 127 -3.43 -15.80 -5.19
CA ALA A 127 -2.70 -17.06 -5.26
C ALA A 127 -1.17 -16.86 -5.19
N ALA A 128 -0.64 -15.82 -5.86
CA ALA A 128 0.79 -15.52 -5.82
C ALA A 128 1.24 -15.01 -4.44
N LEU A 129 0.44 -14.16 -3.79
CA LEU A 129 0.75 -13.70 -2.43
C LEU A 129 0.66 -14.83 -1.40
N ALA A 130 -0.31 -15.74 -1.54
CA ALA A 130 -0.42 -16.91 -0.67
C ALA A 130 0.81 -17.84 -0.77
N LYS A 131 1.45 -17.94 -1.94
CA LYS A 131 2.71 -18.69 -2.11
C LYS A 131 3.84 -18.05 -1.31
N VAL A 132 3.97 -16.73 -1.37
CA VAL A 132 4.99 -16.00 -0.60
C VAL A 132 4.69 -16.07 0.90
N ASP A 133 3.44 -15.95 1.31
CA ASP A 133 3.05 -16.13 2.72
C ASP A 133 3.43 -17.53 3.22
N ALA A 134 3.26 -18.57 2.40
CA ALA A 134 3.68 -19.94 2.75
C ALA A 134 5.20 -20.08 2.85
N GLU A 135 5.97 -19.45 1.95
CA GLU A 135 7.43 -19.43 2.00
C GLU A 135 7.95 -18.68 3.24
N LEU A 136 7.35 -17.53 3.58
CA LEU A 136 7.70 -16.77 4.77
C LEU A 136 7.30 -17.48 6.07
N ALA A 137 6.17 -18.20 6.06
CA ALA A 137 5.76 -19.03 7.20
C ALA A 137 6.76 -20.17 7.47
N LEU A 138 7.31 -20.79 6.41
CA LEU A 138 8.39 -21.78 6.55
C LEU A 138 9.68 -21.17 7.09
N ALA A 139 9.97 -19.92 6.74
CA ALA A 139 11.11 -19.16 7.27
C ALA A 139 10.90 -18.67 8.72
N GLY A 140 9.72 -18.87 9.31
CA GLY A 140 9.41 -18.50 10.70
C GLY A 140 8.98 -17.06 10.91
N GLU A 141 8.68 -16.31 9.84
CA GLU A 141 8.14 -14.94 9.93
C GLU A 141 6.60 -14.97 10.02
N PRO A 142 5.97 -14.48 11.11
CA PRO A 142 4.53 -14.61 11.32
C PRO A 142 3.68 -13.57 10.56
N VAL A 143 4.26 -12.79 9.65
CA VAL A 143 3.56 -11.66 9.04
C VAL A 143 2.76 -12.09 7.81
N THR A 144 1.55 -12.58 8.02
CA THR A 144 0.57 -12.88 6.95
C THR A 144 0.00 -11.60 6.34
N SER A 145 0.82 -10.89 5.57
CA SER A 145 0.41 -9.63 4.94
C SER A 145 -0.34 -9.82 3.62
N GLY A 146 -0.22 -10.99 2.97
CA GLY A 146 -0.80 -11.22 1.64
C GLY A 146 -2.32 -11.01 1.58
N SER A 147 -3.06 -11.43 2.61
CA SER A 147 -4.54 -11.24 2.66
C SER A 147 -4.98 -9.77 2.76
N ALA A 148 -4.13 -8.91 3.31
CA ALA A 148 -4.40 -7.50 3.50
C ALA A 148 -4.04 -6.67 2.25
N VAL A 149 -3.28 -7.23 1.30
CA VAL A 149 -2.99 -6.58 0.02
C VAL A 149 -4.26 -6.52 -0.84
N LYS A 150 -4.59 -5.33 -1.32
CA LYS A 150 -5.82 -5.09 -2.07
C LYS A 150 -5.55 -4.29 -3.34
N LEU A 151 -6.08 -4.79 -4.45
CA LEU A 151 -6.11 -4.10 -5.74
C LEU A 151 -7.47 -3.42 -5.94
N GLN A 152 -7.51 -2.10 -5.79
CA GLN A 152 -8.76 -1.33 -5.83
C GLN A 152 -8.71 -0.21 -6.87
N ILE A 153 -9.86 0.12 -7.45
CA ILE A 153 -10.01 1.27 -8.33
C ILE A 153 -10.23 2.52 -7.47
N VAL A 154 -9.52 3.60 -7.77
CA VAL A 154 -9.66 4.86 -7.03
C VAL A 154 -10.20 5.98 -7.90
N GLN A 155 -10.95 6.89 -7.28
CA GLN A 155 -11.35 8.13 -7.96
C GLN A 155 -10.19 9.13 -7.87
N THR A 156 -9.47 9.31 -8.97
CA THR A 156 -8.23 10.11 -9.04
C THR A 156 -8.39 11.53 -8.49
N GLY A 157 -9.45 12.24 -8.82
CA GLY A 157 -9.67 13.60 -8.32
C GLY A 157 -9.80 13.70 -6.78
N ILE A 158 -10.43 12.71 -6.13
CA ILE A 158 -10.58 12.68 -4.66
C ILE A 158 -9.32 12.12 -4.02
N PHE A 159 -8.69 11.13 -4.66
CA PHE A 159 -7.42 10.56 -4.22
C PHE A 159 -6.30 11.60 -4.23
N ALA A 160 -6.22 12.43 -5.27
CA ALA A 160 -5.30 13.56 -5.35
C ALA A 160 -5.55 14.56 -4.21
N ALA A 161 -6.81 14.89 -3.91
CA ALA A 161 -7.15 15.74 -2.77
C ALA A 161 -6.72 15.12 -1.43
N ALA A 162 -6.90 13.81 -1.27
CA ALA A 162 -6.50 13.08 -0.07
C ALA A 162 -4.97 13.07 0.12
N LEU A 163 -4.19 12.90 -0.96
CA LEU A 163 -2.72 13.02 -0.91
C LEU A 163 -2.29 14.39 -0.37
N ARG A 164 -2.94 15.46 -0.83
CA ARG A 164 -2.63 16.81 -0.34
C ARG A 164 -2.85 16.98 1.15
N VAL A 165 -3.98 16.47 1.64
CA VAL A 165 -4.32 16.51 3.07
C VAL A 165 -3.36 15.63 3.88
N VAL A 166 -2.83 14.54 3.34
CA VAL A 166 -1.88 13.69 4.09
C VAL A 166 -0.48 14.29 4.12
N GLU A 167 -0.07 15.03 3.09
CA GLU A 167 1.29 15.61 3.02
C GLU A 167 1.40 17.00 3.66
N TYR A 168 0.39 17.86 3.54
CA TYR A 168 0.48 19.25 3.99
C TYR A 168 -0.28 19.57 5.28
N PHE A 169 -1.13 18.67 5.77
CA PHE A 169 -1.92 18.93 6.96
C PHE A 169 -1.44 18.10 8.15
N ASP A 170 -0.82 18.80 9.10
CA ASP A 170 -0.39 18.26 10.37
C ASP A 170 -1.46 18.50 11.45
N PRO A 171 -2.08 17.44 12.00
CA PRO A 171 -3.14 17.59 12.99
C PRO A 171 -2.64 18.09 14.35
N SER A 172 -1.33 18.02 14.62
CA SER A 172 -0.69 18.50 15.85
C SER A 172 -0.54 20.02 15.91
N ALA A 173 -0.53 20.69 14.74
CA ALA A 173 -0.44 22.15 14.66
C ALA A 173 -1.77 22.85 14.94
N VAL A 174 -2.87 22.08 14.95
CA VAL A 174 -4.23 22.60 15.17
C VAL A 174 -4.50 22.72 16.67
N GLY A 175 -4.93 23.90 17.12
CA GLY A 175 -5.30 24.13 18.53
C GLY A 175 -6.49 23.29 18.97
N SER A 176 -6.58 22.98 20.28
CA SER A 176 -7.60 22.08 20.85
C SER A 176 -9.07 22.49 20.60
N GLU A 177 -9.34 23.73 20.18
CA GLU A 177 -10.70 24.21 19.90
C GLU A 177 -11.17 23.90 18.47
N GLU A 178 -10.26 23.59 17.55
CA GLU A 178 -10.57 23.31 16.16
C GLU A 178 -10.54 21.82 15.86
N ALA A 179 -11.39 21.38 14.93
CA ALA A 179 -11.47 19.97 14.57
C ALA A 179 -10.21 19.56 13.78
N SER A 180 -9.43 18.62 14.29
CA SER A 180 -8.16 18.16 13.67
C SER A 180 -8.32 17.03 12.63
N HIS A 181 -9.55 16.68 12.26
CA HIS A 181 -9.82 15.59 11.30
C HIS A 181 -9.68 16.04 9.84
N THR A 182 -9.57 15.08 8.92
CA THR A 182 -9.29 15.31 7.48
C THR A 182 -10.31 16.14 6.71
N LEU A 183 -11.53 16.32 7.24
CA LEU A 183 -12.59 17.12 6.61
C LEU A 183 -12.81 18.48 7.28
N SER A 184 -11.92 18.86 8.19
CA SER A 184 -12.03 20.15 8.88
C SER A 184 -11.75 21.32 7.95
N LYS A 185 -12.13 22.52 8.41
CA LYS A 185 -11.82 23.76 7.70
C LYS A 185 -10.31 24.00 7.63
N ALA A 186 -9.60 23.78 8.75
CA ALA A 186 -8.14 23.86 8.83
C ALA A 186 -7.45 22.96 7.79
N ALA A 187 -7.88 21.70 7.66
CA ALA A 187 -7.33 20.77 6.67
C ALA A 187 -7.58 21.22 5.23
N HIS A 188 -8.72 21.86 4.96
CA HIS A 188 -9.02 22.42 3.64
C HIS A 188 -8.15 23.63 3.34
N GLU A 189 -8.02 24.58 4.28
CA GLU A 189 -7.24 25.81 4.16
C GLU A 189 -5.76 25.53 3.88
N ALA A 190 -5.18 24.53 4.55
CA ALA A 190 -3.80 24.07 4.28
C ALA A 190 -3.58 23.58 2.84
N VAL A 191 -4.64 23.15 2.14
CA VAL A 191 -4.55 22.46 0.85
C VAL A 191 -5.01 23.32 -0.34
N VAL A 192 -5.74 24.41 -0.13
CA VAL A 192 -6.35 25.19 -1.23
C VAL A 192 -5.31 25.67 -2.26
N GLY A 193 -4.12 26.07 -1.80
CA GLY A 193 -3.04 26.60 -2.63
C GLY A 193 -2.17 25.55 -3.34
N THR A 194 -2.20 24.29 -2.92
CA THR A 194 -1.18 23.30 -3.29
C THR A 194 -1.61 22.34 -4.41
N ARG A 195 -2.47 22.81 -5.33
CA ARG A 195 -3.10 21.93 -6.34
C ARG A 195 -2.09 21.18 -7.22
N THR A 196 -1.00 21.81 -7.61
CA THR A 196 0.02 21.28 -8.54
C THR A 196 1.33 20.87 -7.87
N SER A 197 1.46 21.05 -6.55
CA SER A 197 2.74 20.93 -5.85
C SER A 197 3.19 19.49 -5.56
N HIS A 198 2.39 18.48 -5.89
CA HIS A 198 2.71 17.08 -5.57
C HIS A 198 3.45 16.36 -6.68
N GLY A 199 4.54 15.66 -6.34
CA GLY A 199 5.30 14.84 -7.29
C GLY A 199 4.46 13.71 -7.93
N PHE A 200 3.40 13.25 -7.27
CA PHE A 200 2.49 12.22 -7.77
C PHE A 200 1.35 12.75 -8.66
N ALA A 201 1.18 14.07 -8.77
CA ALA A 201 0.06 14.66 -9.52
C ALA A 201 0.02 14.27 -11.02
N PRO A 202 1.16 14.19 -11.75
CA PRO A 202 1.14 13.78 -13.15
C PRO A 202 0.66 12.34 -13.34
N LEU A 203 0.96 11.44 -12.41
CA LEU A 203 0.57 10.01 -12.47
C LEU A 203 -0.92 9.78 -12.19
N LEU A 204 -1.64 10.80 -11.70
CA LEU A 204 -3.07 10.72 -11.38
C LEU A 204 -3.97 11.22 -12.50
N ALA A 205 -3.43 11.43 -13.70
CA ALA A 205 -4.20 11.73 -14.89
C ALA A 205 -4.88 10.46 -15.43
N GLY A 206 -6.21 10.48 -15.53
CA GLY A 206 -6.99 9.37 -16.09
C GLY A 206 -7.51 8.37 -15.05
N PRO A 207 -7.95 7.17 -15.49
CA PRO A 207 -8.43 6.10 -14.62
C PRO A 207 -7.27 5.30 -14.00
N VAL A 208 -7.20 5.30 -12.67
CA VAL A 208 -6.10 4.68 -11.92
C VAL A 208 -6.64 3.68 -10.89
N ALA A 209 -5.94 2.56 -10.77
CA ALA A 209 -6.08 1.57 -9.73
C ALA A 209 -4.85 1.59 -8.83
N VAL A 210 -5.07 1.31 -7.55
CA VAL A 210 -4.05 1.31 -6.52
C VAL A 210 -3.95 -0.09 -5.96
N LEU A 211 -2.73 -0.62 -5.93
CA LEU A 211 -2.38 -1.81 -5.17
C LEU A 211 -1.76 -1.37 -3.83
N SER A 212 -2.46 -1.65 -2.73
CA SER A 212 -2.05 -1.22 -1.40
C SER A 212 -1.46 -2.35 -0.57
N PHE A 213 -0.31 -2.10 0.03
CA PHE A 213 0.36 -3.01 0.95
C PHE A 213 0.41 -2.39 2.35
N PRO A 214 -0.02 -3.10 3.40
CA PRO A 214 0.02 -2.60 4.77
C PRO A 214 1.44 -2.57 5.36
N THR A 215 2.34 -3.40 4.84
CA THR A 215 3.73 -3.53 5.27
C THR A 215 4.65 -3.43 4.06
N VAL A 216 5.86 -2.88 4.25
CA VAL A 216 6.87 -2.78 3.18
C VAL A 216 7.58 -4.13 3.07
N SER A 217 7.00 -5.05 2.30
CA SER A 217 7.60 -6.37 2.02
C SER A 217 8.01 -6.47 0.54
N PRO A 218 9.32 -6.38 0.23
CA PRO A 218 9.83 -6.59 -1.12
C PRO A 218 9.46 -7.95 -1.73
N ALA A 219 9.32 -9.00 -0.91
CA ALA A 219 8.94 -10.33 -1.38
C ALA A 219 7.50 -10.34 -1.95
N HIS A 220 6.56 -9.73 -1.24
CA HIS A 220 5.18 -9.59 -1.71
C HIS A 220 5.09 -8.66 -2.93
N LEU A 221 5.87 -7.58 -2.93
CA LEU A 221 5.99 -6.66 -4.06
C LEU A 221 6.48 -7.43 -5.31
N LYS A 222 7.53 -8.23 -5.14
CA LYS A 222 8.12 -9.01 -6.23
C LYS A 222 7.10 -9.96 -6.85
N ALA A 223 6.40 -10.73 -6.03
CA ALA A 223 5.35 -11.63 -6.50
C ALA A 223 4.17 -10.90 -7.14
N ALA A 224 3.82 -9.71 -6.66
CA ALA A 224 2.76 -8.91 -7.29
C ALA A 224 3.20 -8.37 -8.67
N LEU A 225 4.44 -7.89 -8.82
CA LEU A 225 4.96 -7.40 -10.09
C LEU A 225 5.17 -8.51 -11.12
N THR A 226 5.62 -9.71 -10.71
CA THR A 226 5.71 -10.85 -11.65
C THR A 226 4.35 -11.24 -12.24
N VAL A 227 3.26 -11.08 -11.48
CA VAL A 227 1.90 -11.37 -11.95
C VAL A 227 1.33 -10.22 -12.79
N LEU A 228 1.47 -8.98 -12.32
CA LEU A 228 0.78 -7.81 -12.90
C LEU A 228 1.55 -7.15 -14.04
N ALA A 229 2.88 -7.09 -13.96
CA ALA A 229 3.73 -6.39 -14.92
C ALA A 229 5.05 -7.14 -15.12
N PRO A 230 5.01 -8.36 -15.69
CA PRO A 230 6.22 -9.14 -15.94
C PRO A 230 7.13 -8.42 -16.95
N LEU A 231 8.42 -8.38 -16.66
CA LEU A 231 9.46 -7.85 -17.53
C LEU A 231 10.67 -8.78 -17.43
N ALA A 232 10.97 -9.51 -18.51
CA ALA A 232 12.19 -10.30 -18.58
C ALA A 232 13.42 -9.38 -18.73
N PRO A 233 14.57 -9.66 -18.08
CA PRO A 233 14.91 -10.86 -17.28
C PRO A 233 14.60 -10.79 -15.78
N GLU A 234 14.35 -9.61 -15.22
CA GLU A 234 14.27 -9.38 -13.76
C GLU A 234 12.99 -9.95 -13.13
N TYR A 235 11.86 -9.79 -13.82
CA TYR A 235 10.53 -10.23 -13.42
C TYR A 235 10.00 -11.26 -14.43
N PRO A 236 10.44 -12.53 -14.35
CA PRO A 236 10.00 -13.55 -15.28
C PRO A 236 8.51 -13.83 -15.12
N ALA A 237 7.81 -13.94 -16.26
CA ALA A 237 6.42 -14.33 -16.26
C ALA A 237 6.24 -15.75 -15.68
N PRO A 238 5.17 -15.99 -14.90
CA PRO A 238 4.89 -17.33 -14.37
C PRO A 238 4.78 -18.39 -15.47
N THR A 239 5.49 -19.50 -15.29
CA THR A 239 5.47 -20.59 -16.28
C THR A 239 4.12 -21.30 -16.29
N ARG A 240 3.71 -21.80 -17.46
CA ARG A 240 2.43 -22.54 -17.65
C ARG A 240 2.27 -23.72 -16.71
N ARG A 241 3.37 -24.39 -16.37
CA ARG A 241 3.36 -25.56 -15.46
C ARG A 241 3.11 -25.15 -14.01
N ALA A 242 3.72 -24.05 -13.57
CA ALA A 242 3.60 -23.59 -12.18
C ALA A 242 2.26 -22.89 -11.91
N ASN A 243 1.75 -22.12 -12.89
CA ASN A 243 0.50 -21.37 -12.79
C ASN A 243 -0.28 -21.44 -14.12
N PRO A 244 -1.13 -22.45 -14.34
CA PRO A 244 -1.95 -22.53 -15.56
C PRO A 244 -2.97 -21.39 -15.63
N GLY A 245 -3.56 -20.97 -14.50
CA GLY A 245 -4.58 -19.92 -14.42
C GLY A 245 -4.11 -18.53 -14.85
N TRP A 246 -2.79 -18.26 -14.78
CA TRP A 246 -2.22 -17.01 -15.31
C TRP A 246 -2.32 -16.94 -16.84
N HIS A 247 -2.30 -18.08 -17.54
CA HIS A 247 -2.40 -18.16 -19.00
C HIS A 247 -3.85 -18.20 -19.50
N ASP A 248 -4.83 -18.07 -18.60
CA ASP A 248 -6.24 -17.93 -18.97
C ASP A 248 -6.44 -16.65 -19.78
N ILE A 249 -7.26 -16.72 -20.84
CA ILE A 249 -7.61 -15.58 -21.70
C ILE A 249 -8.05 -14.34 -20.90
N PRO A 250 -9.00 -14.41 -19.95
CA PRO A 250 -9.43 -13.22 -19.20
C PRO A 250 -8.33 -12.57 -18.36
N VAL A 251 -7.34 -13.34 -17.91
CA VAL A 251 -6.18 -12.78 -17.19
C VAL A 251 -5.28 -12.06 -18.18
N GLN A 252 -4.92 -12.72 -19.29
CA GLN A 252 -4.03 -12.15 -20.30
C GLN A 252 -4.60 -10.88 -20.94
N THR A 253 -5.88 -10.88 -21.31
CA THR A 253 -6.54 -9.69 -21.87
C THR A 253 -6.64 -8.57 -20.84
N GLY A 254 -6.84 -8.90 -19.56
CA GLY A 254 -6.85 -7.94 -18.47
C GLY A 254 -5.46 -7.32 -18.22
N LEU A 255 -4.40 -8.13 -18.21
CA LEU A 255 -3.03 -7.67 -17.99
C LEU A 255 -2.54 -6.73 -19.10
N GLN A 256 -2.90 -6.99 -20.36
CA GLN A 256 -2.59 -6.08 -21.47
C GLN A 256 -3.21 -4.68 -21.31
N LYS A 257 -4.29 -4.57 -20.53
CA LYS A 257 -5.00 -3.31 -20.24
C LYS A 257 -4.54 -2.62 -18.96
N LEU A 258 -3.68 -3.28 -18.17
CA LEU A 258 -3.11 -2.75 -16.94
C LEU A 258 -1.68 -2.30 -17.19
N GLN A 259 -1.43 -1.00 -16.98
CA GLN A 259 -0.09 -0.43 -17.14
C GLN A 259 0.41 0.07 -15.78
N LEU A 260 1.62 -0.37 -15.40
CA LEU A 260 2.31 0.16 -14.22
C LEU A 260 2.70 1.62 -14.48
N LEU A 261 2.38 2.52 -13.53
CA LEU A 261 2.75 3.93 -13.62
C LEU A 261 3.90 4.29 -12.67
N GLY A 262 3.81 3.88 -11.41
CA GLY A 262 4.78 4.22 -10.39
C GLY A 262 4.38 3.70 -9.02
N ALA A 263 5.20 3.97 -8.02
CA ALA A 263 4.97 3.55 -6.64
C ALA A 263 5.19 4.72 -5.67
N ARG A 264 4.49 4.65 -4.54
CA ARG A 264 4.75 5.46 -3.37
C ARG A 264 5.25 4.55 -2.28
N VAL A 265 6.46 4.80 -1.79
CA VAL A 265 7.07 4.03 -0.70
C VAL A 265 7.44 5.02 0.41
N GLU A 266 6.82 4.87 1.57
CA GLU A 266 7.08 5.66 2.78
C GLU A 266 7.01 7.18 2.55
N GLY A 267 6.04 7.62 1.73
CA GLY A 267 5.86 9.03 1.40
C GLY A 267 6.71 9.52 0.23
N LYS A 268 7.69 8.75 -0.24
CA LYS A 268 8.51 9.08 -1.42
C LYS A 268 7.87 8.52 -2.69
N VAL A 269 8.04 9.28 -3.76
CA VAL A 269 7.56 8.95 -5.11
C VAL A 269 8.65 8.19 -5.85
N PHE A 270 8.28 7.06 -6.45
CA PHE A 270 9.14 6.24 -7.28
C PHE A 270 8.49 6.03 -8.65
N ASP A 271 9.31 6.11 -9.69
CA ASP A 271 8.90 5.77 -11.06
C ASP A 271 8.76 4.25 -11.24
N MET A 272 8.40 3.81 -12.45
CA MET A 272 8.25 2.39 -12.79
C MET A 272 9.51 1.57 -12.45
N ASP A 273 10.68 2.10 -12.79
CA ASP A 273 11.96 1.41 -12.54
C ASP A 273 12.35 1.45 -11.06
N GLY A 274 12.00 2.54 -10.36
CA GLY A 274 12.16 2.62 -8.91
C GLY A 274 11.28 1.59 -8.19
N ALA A 275 10.03 1.41 -8.62
CA ALA A 275 9.13 0.41 -8.08
C ALA A 275 9.66 -1.03 -8.28
N ARG A 276 10.24 -1.30 -9.46
CA ARG A 276 10.91 -2.57 -9.77
C ARG A 276 12.15 -2.78 -8.93
N TRP A 277 12.97 -1.76 -8.74
CA TRP A 277 14.17 -1.83 -7.90
C TRP A 277 13.83 -2.19 -6.44
N VAL A 278 12.77 -1.59 -5.86
CA VAL A 278 12.33 -1.91 -4.49
C VAL A 278 11.93 -3.39 -4.34
N GLY A 279 11.30 -3.98 -5.35
CA GLY A 279 10.96 -5.42 -5.33
C GLY A 279 12.17 -6.34 -5.52
N MET A 280 13.29 -5.82 -6.02
CA MET A 280 14.53 -6.58 -6.23
C MET A 280 15.48 -6.54 -5.03
N ILE A 281 15.17 -5.79 -3.98
CA ILE A 281 16.04 -5.68 -2.79
C ILE A 281 16.26 -7.08 -2.19
N PRO A 282 17.52 -7.58 -2.17
CA PRO A 282 17.83 -8.91 -1.67
C PRO A 282 17.64 -8.97 -0.15
N GLY A 283 17.02 -10.04 0.36
CA GLY A 283 16.78 -10.23 1.79
C GLY A 283 15.73 -9.29 2.40
N GLY A 284 15.07 -8.44 1.60
CA GLY A 284 14.04 -7.53 2.08
C GLY A 284 14.52 -6.56 3.15
N LEU A 285 13.68 -6.30 4.15
CA LEU A 285 14.02 -5.44 5.29
C LEU A 285 15.16 -6.04 6.13
N GLU A 286 15.18 -7.36 6.28
CA GLU A 286 16.22 -8.03 7.06
C GLU A 286 17.58 -7.97 6.37
N GLY A 287 17.62 -8.06 5.05
CA GLY A 287 18.82 -7.81 4.25
C GLY A 287 19.39 -6.40 4.46
N LEU A 288 18.51 -5.38 4.48
CA LEU A 288 18.93 -4.00 4.76
C LEU A 288 19.40 -3.82 6.21
N ARG A 289 18.72 -4.45 7.18
CA ARG A 289 19.15 -4.45 8.59
C ARG A 289 20.51 -5.13 8.74
N ALA A 290 20.71 -6.26 8.08
CA ALA A 290 21.98 -6.97 8.04
C ALA A 290 23.08 -6.12 7.39
N GLN A 291 22.78 -5.38 6.32
CA GLN A 291 23.73 -4.43 5.72
C GLN A 291 24.11 -3.30 6.68
N VAL A 292 23.16 -2.75 7.43
CA VAL A 292 23.45 -1.73 8.46
C VAL A 292 24.31 -2.33 9.58
N VAL A 293 23.97 -3.52 10.07
CA VAL A 293 24.78 -4.24 11.07
C VAL A 293 26.18 -4.54 10.52
N HIS A 294 26.29 -4.93 9.26
CA HIS A 294 27.57 -5.18 8.60
C HIS A 294 28.39 -3.90 8.44
N LEU A 295 27.78 -2.76 8.10
CA LEU A 295 28.46 -1.46 8.04
C LEU A 295 28.95 -1.00 9.42
N LEU A 296 28.16 -1.25 10.46
CA LEU A 296 28.56 -1.00 11.85
C LEU A 296 29.72 -1.90 12.28
N GLN A 297 29.64 -3.20 11.96
CA GLN A 297 30.70 -4.17 12.25
C GLN A 297 31.98 -3.88 11.43
N SER A 298 31.85 -3.48 10.17
CA SER A 298 32.98 -3.19 9.29
C SER A 298 33.70 -1.90 9.70
N ALA A 299 32.99 -0.92 10.25
CA ALA A 299 33.63 0.25 10.85
C ALA A 299 34.50 -0.14 12.06
N GLY A 300 34.00 -1.01 12.95
CA GLY A 300 34.78 -1.54 14.08
C GLY A 300 35.97 -2.40 13.64
N ALA A 301 35.72 -3.34 12.71
CA ALA A 301 36.74 -4.19 12.12
C ALA A 301 37.79 -3.39 11.34
N GLY A 302 37.40 -2.27 10.72
CA GLY A 302 38.31 -1.37 10.01
C GLY A 302 39.39 -0.80 10.93
N VAL A 303 39.02 -0.39 12.15
CA VAL A 303 39.98 0.13 13.15
C VAL A 303 40.90 -0.98 13.65
N THR A 304 40.37 -2.17 13.95
CA THR A 304 41.21 -3.29 14.39
C THR A 304 42.13 -3.78 13.28
N ASN A 305 41.66 -3.84 12.04
CA ASN A 305 42.46 -4.20 10.87
C ASN A 305 43.56 -3.17 10.61
N ALA A 306 43.30 -1.88 10.82
CA ALA A 306 44.33 -0.84 10.71
C ALA A 306 45.40 -0.97 11.80
N LEU A 307 45.02 -1.33 13.03
CA LEU A 307 45.97 -1.54 14.12
C LEU A 307 46.77 -2.85 13.94
N GLU A 308 46.09 -3.93 13.51
CA GLU A 308 46.71 -5.21 13.20
C GLU A 308 47.62 -5.13 11.97
N SER A 309 47.34 -4.22 11.03
CA SER A 309 48.13 -4.00 9.81
C SER A 309 49.60 -3.72 10.11
N ALA A 310 49.90 -2.94 11.14
CA ALA A 310 51.29 -2.67 11.53
C ALA A 310 51.99 -3.97 11.99
N GLY A 311 51.32 -4.77 12.82
CA GLY A 311 51.84 -6.07 13.27
C GLY A 311 52.01 -7.07 12.12
N LYS A 312 51.03 -7.16 11.22
CA LYS A 312 51.09 -7.99 10.01
C LYS A 312 52.22 -7.55 9.08
N SER A 313 52.44 -6.25 8.88
CA SER A 313 53.54 -5.77 8.04
C SER A 313 54.91 -6.18 8.59
N LEU A 314 55.11 -6.08 9.91
CA LEU A 314 56.35 -6.54 10.55
C LEU A 314 56.51 -8.05 10.42
N PHE A 315 55.43 -8.81 10.69
CA PHE A 315 55.43 -10.25 10.51
C PHE A 315 55.81 -10.65 9.07
N PHE A 316 55.20 -10.04 8.05
CA PHE A 316 55.55 -10.30 6.65
C PHE A 316 56.98 -9.92 6.31
N THR A 317 57.53 -8.84 6.89
CA THR A 317 58.95 -8.50 6.66
C THR A 317 59.92 -9.51 7.28
N VAL A 318 59.63 -10.02 8.48
CA VAL A 318 60.45 -11.03 9.16
C VAL A 318 60.33 -12.37 8.44
N GLU A 319 59.12 -12.77 8.05
CA GLU A 319 58.90 -14.02 7.33
C GLU A 319 59.49 -13.97 5.93
N ASN A 320 59.39 -12.84 5.21
CA ASN A 320 60.08 -12.66 3.93
C ASN A 320 61.59 -12.77 4.10
N ARG A 321 62.18 -12.18 5.15
CA ARG A 321 63.62 -12.30 5.41
C ARG A 321 64.01 -13.75 5.73
N ARG A 322 63.17 -14.45 6.49
CA ARG A 322 63.36 -15.87 6.76
C ARG A 322 63.31 -16.69 5.47
N MET A 323 62.32 -16.48 4.62
CA MET A 323 62.23 -17.15 3.31
C MET A 323 63.42 -16.84 2.41
N MET A 324 63.92 -15.59 2.40
CA MET A 324 65.14 -15.25 1.64
C MET A 324 66.37 -16.00 2.16
N MET A 325 66.53 -16.16 3.48
CA MET A 325 67.64 -16.96 4.02
C MET A 325 67.45 -18.46 3.75
N GLU A 326 66.22 -18.98 3.78
CA GLU A 326 65.93 -20.36 3.38
C GLU A 326 66.14 -20.59 1.86
N GLU A 327 65.94 -19.57 1.01
CA GLU A 327 66.25 -19.59 -0.42
C GLU A 327 67.75 -19.42 -0.71
N GLU A 328 68.45 -18.58 0.05
CA GLU A 328 69.91 -18.41 -0.02
C GLU A 328 70.65 -19.65 0.48
N GLU A 329 70.17 -20.30 1.55
CA GLU A 329 70.66 -21.60 2.04
C GLU A 329 70.38 -22.73 1.05
N LYS A 330 69.33 -22.62 0.21
CA LYS A 330 69.06 -23.56 -0.89
C LYS A 330 69.92 -23.36 -2.13
N GLY A 331 70.68 -22.26 -2.25
CA GLY A 331 71.65 -22.01 -3.32
C GLY A 331 71.06 -21.99 -4.75
N PRO A 332 71.82 -21.51 -5.76
CA PRO A 332 71.40 -21.54 -7.17
C PRO A 332 71.29 -22.96 -7.76
N GLU A 333 71.80 -24.00 -7.09
CA GLU A 333 71.79 -25.37 -7.60
C GLU A 333 70.36 -25.98 -7.68
N ALA A 334 69.40 -25.50 -6.90
CA ALA A 334 68.00 -25.97 -6.99
C ALA A 334 67.12 -25.18 -7.99
N LYS A 335 67.60 -24.05 -8.55
CA LYS A 335 66.85 -23.25 -9.54
C LYS A 335 67.17 -23.62 -10.99
N GLU A 336 68.25 -24.38 -11.24
CA GLU A 336 68.53 -24.95 -12.57
C GLU A 336 67.75 -26.26 -12.83
N GLU A 337 67.53 -27.11 -11.81
CA GLU A 337 66.77 -28.37 -11.98
C GLU A 337 65.27 -28.17 -12.28
N ALA A 338 64.68 -27.00 -11.97
CA ALA A 338 63.25 -26.74 -12.21
C ALA A 338 62.93 -26.15 -13.59
N LYS A 339 63.94 -25.80 -14.40
CA LYS A 339 63.74 -25.28 -15.78
C LYS A 339 64.03 -26.32 -16.88
N GLU A 340 64.51 -27.51 -16.51
CA GLU A 340 64.85 -28.59 -17.44
C GLU A 340 63.89 -29.78 -17.33
N GLU A 341 62.57 -29.54 -17.28
CA GLU A 341 61.57 -30.56 -17.63
C GLU A 341 60.92 -30.21 -18.97
N PRO A 342 61.23 -30.95 -20.06
CA PRO A 342 60.53 -30.79 -21.33
C PRO A 342 59.14 -31.42 -21.26
N LYS A 343 58.17 -30.72 -21.86
CA LYS A 343 56.86 -31.23 -22.23
C LYS A 343 56.96 -32.63 -22.85
N ALA A 344 56.24 -33.58 -22.26
CA ALA A 344 55.68 -34.76 -22.93
C ALA A 344 54.22 -34.91 -22.50
#